data_AF-A0A552QUL1-F1
#
_entry.id   AF-A0A552QUL1-F1
#
_cell.length_a   1.000
_cell.length_b   1.000
_cell.length_c   1.000
_cell.angle_alpha   90.00
_cell.angle_beta   90.00
_cell.angle_gamma   90.00
#
_symmetry.space_group_name_H-M   'P 1'
#
loop_
_entity.id
_entity.type
_entity.pdbx_description
1 polymer ?
#
loop_
_entity_poly.entity_id
_entity_poly.type
_entity_poly.pdbx_seq_one_letter_code
_entity_poly.pdbx_strand_id
1 'polypeptide(L)'
;MSAVPPLTTAPAGDGAAASPPPFLLTPRQGEGARALLSYVAGLPLDSADARLLAVVVGIRAARTGAGNLTGTDLRSLRLEDPEGALAELTAAGWGVPGELVGGEPDVPRAVVVPEMAPGPGHVLPLGKDARSRVSGWSMRTRLAKPVRKGASAVRLAALFLAAHCSDELVGQAPAELPAVCYGAVPVLLEKGFLAEVSGQTYRLGASVRQLAGRFRTPEQLAAIAREEEERRAARQAAAAAEPTPESWAAWKSGVSPALLRHTEAVEGCGLCRLPFARVAPAFMSGPSPLPAPRAALDAYETWRAAHPDCGREAALFTVGFRAEHGHGPSYSQLCKGLRWKKLGRELRGVIVHTLIAEGWLTSTPPVPWTLRPGKTAHAQGISLPGQAVRAVR
;
A
#
# COMPACT_ATOMS: atom_id res chain seq x y z
N MET A 1 -65.04 34.61 -23.84
CA MET A 1 -63.71 35.00 -24.33
C MET A 1 -62.80 35.20 -23.12
N SER A 2 -62.03 34.18 -22.74
CA SER A 2 -61.06 34.27 -21.64
C SER A 2 -59.69 33.88 -22.17
N ALA A 3 -58.76 34.82 -22.04
CA ALA A 3 -57.41 34.73 -22.57
C ALA A 3 -56.56 33.77 -21.72
N VAL A 4 -55.89 32.84 -22.40
CA VAL A 4 -54.89 31.92 -21.85
C VAL A 4 -53.57 32.67 -21.69
N PRO A 5 -52.89 32.63 -20.54
CA PRO A 5 -51.56 33.20 -20.39
C PRO A 5 -50.49 32.26 -21.01
N PRO A 6 -49.39 32.81 -21.57
CA PRO A 6 -48.40 32.02 -22.29
C PRO A 6 -47.50 31.19 -21.35
N LEU A 7 -47.17 29.97 -21.81
CA LEU A 7 -46.15 29.11 -21.23
C LEU A 7 -44.80 29.83 -21.23
N THR A 8 -44.22 30.03 -20.04
CA THR A 8 -42.82 30.38 -19.89
C THR A 8 -42.01 29.08 -19.91
N THR A 9 -41.31 28.83 -21.01
CA THR A 9 -40.28 27.79 -21.09
C THR A 9 -39.05 28.25 -20.29
N ALA A 10 -38.76 27.55 -19.20
CA ALA A 10 -37.47 27.67 -18.52
C ALA A 10 -36.36 27.08 -19.43
N PRO A 11 -35.18 27.71 -19.52
CA PRO A 11 -34.09 27.19 -20.33
C PRO A 11 -33.59 25.87 -19.74
N ALA A 12 -33.41 24.88 -20.62
CA ALA A 12 -32.69 23.65 -20.33
C ALA A 12 -31.29 24.01 -19.85
N GLY A 13 -31.04 23.85 -18.55
CA GLY A 13 -29.70 23.88 -18.02
C GLY A 13 -28.97 22.65 -18.54
N ASP A 14 -27.93 22.87 -19.35
CA ASP A 14 -26.91 21.89 -19.67
C ASP A 14 -26.27 21.40 -18.37
N GLY A 15 -26.86 20.33 -17.82
CA GLY A 15 -26.29 19.58 -16.71
C GLY A 15 -25.04 18.88 -17.20
N ALA A 16 -23.88 19.54 -17.04
CA ALA A 16 -22.58 18.90 -17.15
C ALA A 16 -22.62 17.58 -16.36
N ALA A 17 -22.61 16.45 -17.07
CA ALA A 17 -22.75 15.13 -16.49
C ALA A 17 -21.66 14.96 -15.41
N ALA A 18 -22.09 14.89 -14.15
CA ALA A 18 -21.19 14.69 -13.02
C ALA A 18 -20.31 13.47 -13.29
N SER A 19 -18.99 13.60 -13.10
CA SER A 19 -18.06 12.49 -13.29
C SER A 19 -18.54 11.28 -12.47
N PRO A 20 -18.52 10.07 -13.06
CA PRO A 20 -19.07 8.90 -12.39
C PRO A 20 -18.30 8.62 -11.10
N PRO A 21 -18.97 8.12 -10.05
CA PRO A 21 -18.33 7.90 -8.76
C PRO A 21 -17.11 6.97 -8.90
N PRO A 22 -16.05 7.21 -8.12
CA PRO A 22 -14.85 6.38 -8.17
C PRO A 22 -15.17 4.96 -7.69
N PHE A 23 -14.44 3.98 -8.23
CA PHE A 23 -14.51 2.61 -7.74
C PHE A 23 -14.13 2.53 -6.26
N LEU A 24 -14.86 1.70 -5.52
CA LEU A 24 -14.65 1.55 -4.07
C LEU A 24 -13.40 0.74 -3.73
N LEU A 25 -12.95 -0.12 -4.64
CA LEU A 25 -11.78 -0.99 -4.48
C LEU A 25 -10.71 -0.62 -5.49
N THR A 26 -9.45 -0.66 -5.04
CA THR A 26 -8.30 -0.78 -5.94
C THR A 26 -8.20 -2.22 -6.47
N PRO A 27 -7.47 -2.47 -7.58
CA PRO A 27 -7.30 -3.83 -8.11
C PRO A 27 -6.80 -4.84 -7.05
N ARG A 28 -5.80 -4.46 -6.24
CA ARG A 28 -5.26 -5.28 -5.16
C ARG A 28 -6.28 -5.53 -4.03
N GLN A 29 -7.15 -4.57 -3.75
CA GLN A 29 -8.23 -4.77 -2.77
C GLN A 29 -9.33 -5.68 -3.34
N GLY A 30 -9.57 -5.61 -4.66
CA GLY A 30 -10.44 -6.54 -5.40
C GLY A 30 -9.93 -7.97 -5.36
N GLU A 31 -8.62 -8.19 -5.49
CA GLU A 31 -7.99 -9.51 -5.29
C GLU A 31 -8.27 -10.06 -3.89
N GLY A 32 -8.13 -9.22 -2.86
CA GLY A 32 -8.46 -9.61 -1.49
C GLY A 32 -9.94 -9.95 -1.30
N ALA A 33 -10.85 -9.22 -1.94
CA ALA A 33 -12.28 -9.54 -1.92
C ALA A 33 -12.59 -10.88 -2.60
N ARG A 34 -11.95 -11.17 -3.74
CA ARG A 34 -12.12 -12.45 -4.45
C ARG A 34 -11.53 -13.62 -3.67
N ALA A 35 -10.34 -13.46 -3.09
CA ALA A 35 -9.73 -14.49 -2.25
C ALA A 35 -10.66 -14.86 -1.06
N LEU A 36 -11.28 -13.86 -0.44
CA LEU A 36 -12.27 -14.09 0.62
C LEU A 36 -13.49 -14.86 0.11
N LEU A 37 -14.03 -14.47 -1.04
CA LEU A 37 -15.22 -15.11 -1.61
C LEU A 37 -14.92 -16.55 -2.06
N SER A 38 -13.73 -16.79 -2.60
CA SER A 38 -13.23 -18.12 -2.96
C SER A 38 -13.09 -19.02 -1.73
N TYR A 39 -12.51 -18.50 -0.63
CA TYR A 39 -12.49 -19.20 0.65
C TYR A 39 -13.89 -19.58 1.14
N VAL A 40 -14.83 -18.62 1.15
CA VAL A 40 -16.22 -18.89 1.58
C VAL A 40 -16.94 -19.87 0.65
N ALA A 41 -16.64 -19.84 -0.66
CA ALA A 41 -17.18 -20.81 -1.61
C ALA A 41 -16.74 -22.24 -1.28
N GLY A 42 -15.49 -22.41 -0.83
CA GLY A 42 -14.91 -23.70 -0.44
C GLY A 42 -15.35 -24.25 0.93
N LEU A 43 -16.07 -23.46 1.75
CA LEU A 43 -16.59 -23.95 3.02
C LEU A 43 -17.74 -24.95 2.81
N PRO A 44 -17.89 -25.96 3.69
CA PRO A 44 -18.97 -26.93 3.66
C PRO A 44 -20.27 -26.33 4.21
N LEU A 45 -20.78 -25.29 3.55
CA LEU A 45 -22.02 -24.57 3.91
C LEU A 45 -23.05 -24.77 2.81
N ASP A 46 -24.28 -25.08 3.16
CA ASP A 46 -25.33 -25.37 2.20
C ASP A 46 -26.18 -24.13 1.92
N SER A 47 -26.47 -23.32 2.93
CA SER A 47 -27.36 -22.19 2.79
C SER A 47 -26.67 -20.91 2.31
N ALA A 48 -27.44 -20.06 1.61
CA ALA A 48 -27.01 -18.72 1.26
C ALA A 48 -26.84 -17.82 2.50
N ASP A 49 -27.60 -18.07 3.57
CA ASP A 49 -27.50 -17.34 4.83
C ASP A 49 -26.16 -17.61 5.52
N ALA A 50 -25.80 -18.89 5.69
CA ALA A 50 -24.51 -19.30 6.26
C ALA A 50 -23.34 -18.72 5.46
N ARG A 51 -23.39 -18.81 4.11
CA ARG A 51 -22.34 -18.24 3.25
C ARG A 51 -22.26 -16.72 3.33
N LEU A 52 -23.39 -16.02 3.39
CA LEU A 52 -23.40 -14.55 3.55
C LEU A 52 -22.84 -14.11 4.91
N LEU A 53 -23.18 -14.85 5.97
CA LEU A 53 -22.64 -14.65 7.31
C LEU A 53 -21.13 -14.92 7.34
N ALA A 54 -20.69 -16.01 6.70
CA ALA A 54 -19.28 -16.38 6.57
C ALA A 54 -18.44 -15.28 5.91
N VAL A 55 -18.96 -14.61 4.87
CA VAL A 55 -18.28 -13.44 4.26
C VAL A 55 -18.04 -12.34 5.30
N VAL A 56 -19.05 -12.00 6.11
CA VAL A 56 -18.94 -10.91 7.10
C VAL A 56 -17.98 -11.27 8.23
N VAL A 57 -18.11 -12.48 8.78
CA VAL A 57 -17.22 -12.98 9.83
C VAL A 57 -15.80 -13.10 9.31
N GLY A 58 -15.60 -13.70 8.14
CA GLY A 58 -14.29 -13.89 7.51
C GLY A 58 -13.54 -12.58 7.32
N ILE A 59 -14.20 -11.52 6.85
CA ILE A 59 -13.58 -10.18 6.78
C ILE A 59 -13.12 -9.69 8.16
N ARG A 60 -13.93 -9.90 9.20
CA ARG A 60 -13.61 -9.44 10.55
C ARG A 60 -12.49 -10.28 11.18
N ALA A 61 -12.47 -11.59 10.92
CA ALA A 61 -11.51 -12.57 11.43
C ALA A 61 -10.17 -12.61 10.68
N ALA A 62 -10.10 -12.07 9.45
CA ALA A 62 -8.94 -12.16 8.55
C ALA A 62 -7.57 -11.72 9.12
N ARG A 63 -7.52 -11.04 10.28
CA ARG A 63 -6.25 -10.67 10.92
C ARG A 63 -5.90 -11.47 12.17
N THR A 64 -6.90 -11.97 12.87
CA THR A 64 -6.75 -12.45 14.25
C THR A 64 -7.32 -13.85 14.43
N GLY A 65 -7.95 -14.43 13.41
CA GLY A 65 -8.72 -15.67 13.54
C GLY A 65 -10.02 -15.51 14.31
N ALA A 66 -10.42 -14.29 14.66
CA ALA A 66 -11.66 -14.04 15.39
C ALA A 66 -12.35 -12.76 14.91
N GLY A 67 -13.63 -12.88 14.57
CA GLY A 67 -14.47 -11.78 14.11
C GLY A 67 -15.58 -11.49 15.11
N ASN A 68 -15.55 -10.30 15.71
CA ASN A 68 -16.61 -9.90 16.63
C ASN A 68 -17.90 -9.61 15.85
N LEU A 69 -19.02 -10.16 16.32
CA LEU A 69 -20.38 -9.86 15.85
C LEU A 69 -21.25 -9.46 17.03
N THR A 70 -22.21 -8.59 16.79
CA THR A 70 -23.30 -8.27 17.72
C THR A 70 -24.61 -8.89 17.24
N GLY A 71 -25.61 -9.02 18.10
CA GLY A 71 -26.97 -9.39 17.67
C GLY A 71 -27.55 -8.35 16.71
N THR A 72 -27.18 -7.08 16.86
CA THR A 72 -27.50 -5.99 15.93
C THR A 72 -26.88 -6.21 14.55
N ASP A 73 -25.61 -6.64 14.48
CA ASP A 73 -24.98 -7.02 13.21
C ASP A 73 -25.78 -8.13 12.51
N LEU A 74 -26.12 -9.21 13.23
CA LEU A 74 -26.85 -10.36 12.69
C LEU A 74 -28.22 -9.95 12.12
N ARG A 75 -29.00 -9.15 12.87
CA ARG A 75 -30.27 -8.59 12.38
C ARG A 75 -30.10 -7.70 11.16
N SER A 76 -29.03 -6.92 11.09
CA SER A 76 -28.73 -6.07 9.92
C SER A 76 -28.45 -6.87 8.65
N LEU A 77 -27.99 -8.13 8.80
CA LEU A 77 -27.79 -9.05 7.67
C LEU A 77 -29.11 -9.55 7.11
N ARG A 78 -30.25 -9.43 7.81
CA ARG A 78 -31.57 -9.89 7.36
C ARG A 78 -31.51 -11.31 6.80
N LEU A 79 -30.92 -12.23 7.55
CA LEU A 79 -30.92 -13.65 7.21
C LEU A 79 -32.35 -14.19 7.34
N GLU A 80 -32.69 -15.19 6.53
CA GLU A 80 -33.99 -15.86 6.57
C GLU A 80 -34.06 -16.82 7.77
N ASP A 81 -32.97 -17.56 8.00
CA ASP A 81 -32.75 -18.45 9.13
C ASP A 81 -31.39 -18.15 9.79
N PRO A 82 -31.32 -17.15 10.71
CA PRO A 82 -30.08 -16.81 11.39
C PRO A 82 -29.57 -17.92 12.32
N GLU A 83 -30.45 -18.75 12.88
CA GLU A 83 -30.07 -19.84 13.80
C GLU A 83 -29.45 -21.01 13.01
N GLY A 84 -30.10 -21.43 11.91
CA GLY A 84 -29.55 -22.43 10.99
C GLY A 84 -28.20 -22.01 10.41
N ALA A 85 -28.06 -20.73 10.03
CA ALA A 85 -26.78 -20.20 9.54
C ALA A 85 -25.64 -20.32 10.56
N LEU A 86 -25.91 -20.09 11.85
CA LEU A 86 -24.92 -20.24 12.92
C LEU A 86 -24.61 -21.71 13.21
N ALA A 87 -25.62 -22.59 13.13
CA ALA A 87 -25.44 -24.02 13.25
C ALA A 87 -24.53 -24.57 12.14
N GLU A 88 -24.72 -24.14 10.88
CA GLU A 88 -23.85 -24.52 9.76
C GLU A 88 -22.40 -24.06 9.96
N LEU A 89 -22.17 -22.82 10.42
CA LEU A 89 -20.81 -22.36 10.73
C LEU A 89 -20.16 -23.19 11.85
N THR A 90 -20.93 -23.56 12.87
CA THR A 90 -20.46 -24.43 13.95
C THR A 90 -20.10 -25.82 13.42
N ALA A 91 -20.94 -26.38 12.55
CA ALA A 91 -20.70 -27.66 11.88
C ALA A 91 -19.45 -27.62 10.96
N ALA A 92 -19.18 -26.46 10.36
CA ALA A 92 -17.94 -26.18 9.61
C ALA A 92 -16.70 -25.98 10.52
N GLY A 93 -16.83 -26.19 11.83
CA GLY A 93 -15.72 -26.14 12.79
C GLY A 93 -15.40 -24.75 13.34
N TRP A 94 -16.27 -23.75 13.11
CA TRP A 94 -16.07 -22.42 13.65
C TRP A 94 -16.54 -22.34 15.11
N GLY A 95 -15.83 -21.57 15.94
CA GLY A 95 -16.22 -21.31 17.32
C GLY A 95 -17.28 -20.23 17.38
N VAL A 96 -18.56 -20.62 17.34
CA VAL A 96 -19.70 -19.70 17.37
C VAL A 96 -20.28 -19.61 18.80
N PRO A 97 -20.34 -18.42 19.42
CA PRO A 97 -20.96 -18.24 20.74
C PRO A 97 -22.48 -18.42 20.69
N GLY A 98 -23.04 -19.18 21.63
CA GLY A 98 -24.47 -19.50 21.66
C GLY A 98 -25.38 -18.31 21.94
N GLU A 99 -24.87 -17.27 22.61
CA GLU A 99 -25.65 -16.08 23.00
C GLU A 99 -25.81 -15.04 21.87
N LEU A 100 -25.31 -15.33 20.65
CA LEU A 100 -25.42 -14.40 19.53
C LEU A 100 -26.88 -14.22 19.07
N VAL A 101 -27.72 -15.24 19.26
CA VAL A 101 -29.17 -15.21 19.07
C VAL A 101 -29.82 -15.24 20.45
N GLY A 102 -30.67 -14.25 20.75
CA GLY A 102 -31.41 -14.17 22.01
C GLY A 102 -30.65 -13.54 23.19
N GLY A 103 -29.34 -13.31 23.09
CA GLY A 103 -28.57 -12.55 24.09
C GLY A 103 -28.68 -11.03 23.95
N GLU A 104 -27.88 -10.29 24.71
CA GLU A 104 -27.85 -8.82 24.64
C GLU A 104 -27.39 -8.33 23.26
N PRO A 105 -28.20 -7.49 22.56
CA PRO A 105 -28.02 -7.20 21.15
C PRO A 105 -26.74 -6.45 20.80
N ASP A 106 -26.20 -5.66 21.71
CA ASP A 106 -25.07 -4.75 21.46
C ASP A 106 -23.75 -5.25 22.06
N VAL A 107 -23.78 -6.40 22.76
CA VAL A 107 -22.57 -7.03 23.30
C VAL A 107 -21.83 -7.75 22.17
N PRO A 108 -20.57 -7.36 21.86
CA PRO A 108 -19.79 -8.05 20.85
C PRO A 108 -19.40 -9.46 21.32
N ARG A 109 -19.62 -10.45 20.46
CA ARG A 109 -19.27 -11.86 20.67
C ARG A 109 -18.30 -12.30 19.58
N ALA A 110 -17.18 -12.91 19.97
CA ALA A 110 -16.14 -13.32 19.03
C ALA A 110 -16.50 -14.65 18.37
N VAL A 111 -16.67 -14.66 17.05
CA VAL A 111 -16.72 -15.89 16.26
C VAL A 111 -15.31 -16.28 15.86
N VAL A 112 -14.84 -17.45 16.27
CA VAL A 112 -13.49 -17.94 15.99
C VAL A 112 -13.49 -18.71 14.66
N VAL A 113 -12.57 -18.34 13.77
CA VAL A 113 -12.31 -18.97 12.47
C VAL A 113 -10.89 -19.56 12.52
N PRO A 114 -10.75 -20.86 12.86
CA PRO A 114 -9.44 -21.46 13.15
C PRO A 114 -8.41 -21.26 12.02
N GLU A 115 -8.83 -21.45 10.77
CA GLU A 115 -7.97 -21.32 9.57
C GLU A 115 -7.46 -19.89 9.31
N MET A 116 -8.09 -18.88 9.92
CA MET A 116 -7.68 -17.48 9.83
C MET A 116 -6.82 -17.03 11.03
N ALA A 117 -6.50 -17.92 11.97
CA ALA A 117 -5.59 -17.59 13.07
C ALA A 117 -4.20 -17.20 12.53
N PRO A 118 -3.45 -16.31 13.22
CA PRO A 118 -2.08 -16.01 12.84
C PRO A 118 -1.19 -17.24 12.98
N GLY A 119 -0.48 -17.62 11.91
CA GLY A 119 0.45 -18.75 11.94
C GLY A 119 0.67 -19.42 10.57
N PRO A 120 1.45 -20.51 10.53
CA PRO A 120 1.54 -21.37 9.35
C PRO A 120 0.15 -21.88 8.97
N GLY A 121 -0.28 -21.67 7.72
CA GLY A 121 -1.62 -22.07 7.25
C GLY A 121 -2.68 -20.97 7.26
N HIS A 122 -2.33 -19.72 7.55
CA HIS A 122 -3.25 -18.58 7.49
C HIS A 122 -3.81 -18.35 6.08
N VAL A 123 -5.10 -18.63 5.88
CA VAL A 123 -5.73 -18.71 4.55
C VAL A 123 -6.03 -17.35 3.88
N LEU A 124 -6.08 -16.25 4.65
CA LEU A 124 -6.56 -14.94 4.15
C LEU A 124 -5.87 -13.71 4.80
N PRO A 125 -4.60 -13.40 4.45
CA PRO A 125 -3.90 -12.24 4.99
C PRO A 125 -4.40 -10.92 4.39
N LEU A 126 -5.60 -10.48 4.76
CA LEU A 126 -6.04 -9.12 4.52
C LEU A 126 -5.33 -8.19 5.51
N GLY A 127 -4.37 -7.41 5.01
CA GLY A 127 -3.78 -6.32 5.77
C GLY A 127 -4.83 -5.33 6.30
N LYS A 128 -4.50 -4.57 7.35
CA LYS A 128 -5.45 -3.66 8.06
C LYS A 128 -6.27 -2.79 7.11
N ASP A 129 -5.61 -2.14 6.16
CA ASP A 129 -6.25 -1.20 5.24
C ASP A 129 -7.11 -1.91 4.19
N ALA A 130 -6.62 -3.04 3.66
CA ALA A 130 -7.36 -3.87 2.71
C ALA A 130 -8.64 -4.41 3.36
N ARG A 131 -8.55 -4.94 4.59
CA ARG A 131 -9.69 -5.44 5.36
C ARG A 131 -10.78 -4.38 5.54
N SER A 132 -10.39 -3.16 5.95
CA SER A 132 -11.33 -2.05 6.14
C SER A 132 -12.06 -1.68 4.85
N ARG A 133 -11.32 -1.61 3.73
CA ARG A 133 -11.87 -1.30 2.41
C ARG A 133 -12.80 -2.39 1.88
N VAL A 134 -12.41 -3.66 2.00
CA VAL A 134 -13.24 -4.82 1.61
C VAL A 134 -14.50 -4.91 2.47
N SER A 135 -14.41 -4.65 3.78
CA SER A 135 -15.58 -4.58 4.67
C SER A 135 -16.57 -3.50 4.22
N GLY A 136 -16.08 -2.29 3.97
CA GLY A 136 -16.92 -1.17 3.53
C GLY A 136 -17.53 -1.41 2.15
N TRP A 137 -16.79 -2.04 1.24
CA TRP A 137 -17.29 -2.47 -0.06
C TRP A 137 -18.39 -3.53 0.08
N SER A 138 -18.15 -4.60 0.85
CA SER A 138 -19.13 -5.68 1.07
C SER A 138 -20.43 -5.13 1.66
N MET A 139 -20.34 -4.24 2.65
CA MET A 139 -21.52 -3.55 3.21
C MET A 139 -22.26 -2.75 2.13
N ARG A 140 -21.56 -1.91 1.36
CA ARG A 140 -22.19 -1.08 0.31
C ARG A 140 -22.80 -1.92 -0.82
N THR A 141 -22.20 -3.05 -1.17
CA THR A 141 -22.75 -3.96 -2.18
C THR A 141 -24.04 -4.60 -1.71
N ARG A 142 -24.06 -5.14 -0.48
CA ARG A 142 -25.28 -5.77 0.09
C ARG A 142 -26.41 -4.78 0.37
N LEU A 143 -26.07 -3.50 0.61
CA LEU A 143 -27.02 -2.42 0.84
C LEU A 143 -27.34 -1.59 -0.42
N ALA A 144 -26.83 -1.99 -1.59
CA ALA A 144 -27.14 -1.30 -2.84
C ALA A 144 -28.64 -1.39 -3.13
N LYS A 145 -29.22 -0.30 -3.67
CA LYS A 145 -30.67 -0.17 -3.92
C LYS A 145 -31.28 -1.40 -4.64
N PRO A 146 -30.64 -1.99 -5.67
CA PRO A 146 -31.19 -3.18 -6.35
C PRO A 146 -31.33 -4.43 -5.48
N VAL A 147 -30.49 -4.59 -4.45
CA VAL A 147 -30.35 -5.87 -3.72
C VAL A 147 -30.66 -5.79 -2.22
N ARG A 148 -30.72 -4.59 -1.63
CA ARG A 148 -30.86 -4.40 -0.17
C ARG A 148 -32.11 -5.04 0.47
N LYS A 149 -33.14 -5.30 -0.32
CA LYS A 149 -34.39 -5.96 0.09
C LYS A 149 -34.51 -7.41 -0.41
N GLY A 150 -33.52 -7.90 -1.15
CA GLY A 150 -33.54 -9.26 -1.68
C GLY A 150 -33.12 -10.30 -0.65
N ALA A 151 -33.42 -11.56 -0.96
CA ALA A 151 -32.96 -12.74 -0.24
C ALA A 151 -31.43 -12.76 -0.08
N SER A 152 -30.92 -13.58 0.83
CA SER A 152 -29.47 -13.72 1.03
C SER A 152 -28.74 -14.21 -0.21
N ALA A 153 -29.35 -15.11 -0.99
CA ALA A 153 -28.81 -15.56 -2.28
C ALA A 153 -28.59 -14.41 -3.27
N VAL A 154 -29.52 -13.43 -3.33
CA VAL A 154 -29.41 -12.24 -4.20
C VAL A 154 -28.23 -11.37 -3.78
N ARG A 155 -28.07 -11.13 -2.48
CA ARG A 155 -27.00 -10.29 -1.94
C ARG A 155 -25.63 -10.99 -2.02
N LEU A 156 -25.59 -12.31 -1.87
CA LEU A 156 -24.39 -13.12 -2.04
C LEU A 156 -23.95 -13.15 -3.51
N ALA A 157 -24.87 -13.43 -4.45
CA ALA A 157 -24.61 -13.37 -5.88
C ALA A 157 -24.07 -11.98 -6.31
N ALA A 158 -24.69 -10.91 -5.80
CA ALA A 158 -24.23 -9.55 -6.04
C ALA A 158 -22.78 -9.30 -5.59
N LEU A 159 -22.34 -9.88 -4.47
CA LEU A 159 -20.94 -9.79 -4.02
C LEU A 159 -19.99 -10.51 -4.97
N PHE A 160 -20.30 -11.75 -5.36
CA PHE A 160 -19.46 -12.52 -6.28
C PHE A 160 -19.33 -11.84 -7.64
N LEU A 161 -20.45 -11.43 -8.24
CA LEU A 161 -20.46 -10.77 -9.54
C LEU A 161 -19.81 -9.38 -9.47
N ALA A 162 -20.03 -8.61 -8.40
CA ALA A 162 -19.32 -7.34 -8.25
C ALA A 162 -17.80 -7.54 -8.15
N ALA A 163 -17.32 -8.52 -7.39
CA ALA A 163 -15.89 -8.78 -7.19
C ALA A 163 -15.17 -9.27 -8.46
N HIS A 164 -15.87 -9.97 -9.35
CA HIS A 164 -15.36 -10.53 -10.60
C HIS A 164 -15.64 -9.67 -11.83
N CYS A 165 -16.05 -8.42 -11.62
CA CYS A 165 -16.30 -7.46 -12.67
C CYS A 165 -15.09 -6.53 -12.88
N SER A 166 -14.73 -6.27 -14.15
CA SER A 166 -13.69 -5.33 -14.55
C SER A 166 -14.12 -3.87 -14.38
N ASP A 167 -13.24 -2.91 -14.65
CA ASP A 167 -13.59 -1.48 -14.69
C ASP A 167 -14.40 -1.07 -15.94
N GLU A 168 -14.52 -1.95 -16.93
CA GLU A 168 -15.41 -1.83 -18.09
C GLU A 168 -16.84 -2.33 -17.81
N LEU A 169 -17.09 -2.73 -16.55
CA LEU A 169 -18.35 -3.29 -16.07
C LEU A 169 -18.70 -4.66 -16.63
N VAL A 170 -17.78 -5.31 -17.32
CA VAL A 170 -17.95 -6.67 -17.84
C VAL A 170 -17.30 -7.65 -16.88
N GLY A 171 -17.96 -8.78 -16.64
CA GLY A 171 -17.43 -9.84 -15.82
C GLY A 171 -17.75 -11.21 -16.40
N GLN A 172 -17.05 -12.21 -15.89
CA GLN A 172 -17.36 -13.61 -16.09
C GLN A 172 -17.71 -14.20 -14.72
N ALA A 173 -18.79 -14.97 -14.67
CA ALA A 173 -19.21 -15.60 -13.43
C ALA A 173 -18.10 -16.60 -13.01
N PRO A 174 -17.62 -16.50 -11.75
CA PRO A 174 -16.57 -17.40 -11.28
C PRO A 174 -17.09 -18.83 -11.20
N ALA A 175 -16.22 -19.81 -11.44
CA ALA A 175 -16.57 -21.23 -11.37
C ALA A 175 -17.02 -21.63 -9.95
N GLU A 176 -16.50 -20.95 -8.94
CA GLU A 176 -16.83 -21.11 -7.52
C GLU A 176 -18.09 -20.36 -7.08
N LEU A 177 -18.87 -19.76 -8.00
CA LEU A 177 -20.14 -19.14 -7.64
C LEU A 177 -21.07 -20.20 -7.02
N PRO A 178 -21.53 -20.04 -5.75
CA PRO A 178 -22.35 -21.06 -5.10
C PRO A 178 -23.62 -21.36 -5.91
N ALA A 179 -24.01 -22.64 -6.00
CA ALA A 179 -25.15 -23.05 -6.82
C ALA A 179 -26.46 -22.31 -6.48
N VAL A 180 -26.67 -22.01 -5.19
CA VAL A 180 -27.79 -21.24 -4.66
C VAL A 180 -27.89 -19.81 -5.22
N CYS A 181 -26.80 -19.26 -5.76
CA CYS A 181 -26.75 -17.91 -6.34
C CYS A 181 -27.31 -17.86 -7.76
N TYR A 182 -27.33 -18.97 -8.52
CA TYR A 182 -27.79 -18.93 -9.93
C TYR A 182 -29.28 -18.57 -10.03
N GLY A 183 -30.11 -19.03 -9.09
CA GLY A 183 -31.53 -18.65 -9.01
C GLY A 183 -31.76 -17.15 -8.77
N ALA A 184 -30.76 -16.42 -8.27
CA ALA A 184 -30.86 -14.98 -8.04
C ALA A 184 -30.54 -14.13 -9.27
N VAL A 185 -29.94 -14.69 -10.32
CA VAL A 185 -29.51 -13.93 -11.51
C VAL A 185 -30.68 -13.21 -12.21
N PRO A 186 -31.86 -13.84 -12.44
CA PRO A 186 -33.00 -13.14 -13.02
C PRO A 186 -33.46 -11.94 -12.18
N VAL A 187 -33.44 -12.06 -10.84
CA VAL A 187 -33.79 -10.97 -9.92
C VAL A 187 -32.77 -9.83 -10.03
N LEU A 188 -31.48 -10.14 -10.14
CA LEU A 188 -30.43 -9.13 -10.30
C LEU A 188 -30.56 -8.36 -11.61
N LEU A 189 -30.99 -9.01 -12.70
CA LEU A 189 -31.33 -8.36 -13.97
C LEU A 189 -32.56 -7.46 -13.82
N GLU A 190 -33.67 -8.00 -13.29
CA GLU A 190 -34.93 -7.27 -13.11
C GLU A 190 -34.76 -6.01 -12.25
N LYS A 191 -33.95 -6.09 -11.18
CA LYS A 191 -33.69 -4.95 -10.28
C LYS A 191 -32.60 -4.01 -10.78
N GLY A 192 -32.00 -4.27 -11.95
CA GLY A 192 -30.98 -3.43 -12.58
C GLY A 192 -29.62 -3.44 -11.86
N PHE A 193 -29.32 -4.49 -11.09
CA PHE A 193 -27.96 -4.74 -10.61
C PHE A 193 -27.08 -5.25 -11.75
N LEU A 194 -27.63 -6.12 -12.59
CA LEU A 194 -27.05 -6.54 -13.86
C LEU A 194 -27.78 -5.82 -15.00
N ALA A 195 -27.03 -5.40 -16.02
CA ALA A 195 -27.57 -4.82 -17.24
C ALA A 195 -27.82 -5.90 -18.30
N GLU A 196 -26.93 -6.89 -18.40
CA GLU A 196 -27.02 -7.98 -19.36
C GLU A 196 -26.37 -9.26 -18.80
N VAL A 197 -26.83 -10.42 -19.27
CA VAL A 197 -26.23 -11.74 -19.01
C VAL A 197 -26.28 -12.54 -20.30
N SER A 198 -25.16 -13.15 -20.67
CA SER A 198 -25.03 -14.04 -21.82
C SER A 198 -24.16 -15.25 -21.46
N GLY A 199 -24.80 -16.39 -21.21
CA GLY A 199 -24.11 -17.57 -20.68
C GLY A 199 -23.44 -17.26 -19.32
N GLN A 200 -22.11 -17.34 -19.27
CA GLN A 200 -21.32 -17.01 -18.07
C GLN A 200 -20.82 -15.57 -18.04
N THR A 201 -21.01 -14.79 -19.10
CA THR A 201 -20.61 -13.37 -19.12
C THR A 201 -21.78 -12.48 -18.71
N TYR A 202 -21.47 -11.36 -18.08
CA TYR A 202 -22.48 -10.39 -17.63
C TYR A 202 -21.92 -8.97 -17.64
N ARG A 203 -22.82 -7.99 -17.58
CA ARG A 203 -22.49 -6.59 -17.34
C ARG A 203 -23.17 -6.07 -16.09
N LEU A 204 -22.43 -5.36 -15.25
CA LEU A 204 -23.02 -4.64 -14.11
C LEU A 204 -23.83 -3.42 -14.59
N GLY A 205 -24.94 -3.15 -13.91
CA GLY A 205 -25.72 -1.93 -14.13
C GLY A 205 -24.89 -0.67 -13.82
N ALA A 206 -25.05 0.37 -14.64
CA ALA A 206 -24.31 1.63 -14.47
C ALA A 206 -24.48 2.25 -13.07
N SER A 207 -25.64 2.05 -12.43
CA SER A 207 -25.97 2.56 -11.09
C SER A 207 -25.13 1.92 -9.96
N VAL A 208 -24.50 0.79 -10.23
CA VAL A 208 -23.66 0.03 -9.29
C VAL A 208 -22.20 -0.06 -9.75
N ARG A 209 -21.79 0.73 -10.76
CA ARG A 209 -20.42 0.77 -11.32
C ARG A 209 -19.33 0.81 -10.27
N GLN A 210 -19.48 1.68 -9.27
CA GLN A 210 -18.52 1.87 -8.19
C GLN A 210 -18.25 0.60 -7.38
N LEU A 211 -19.14 -0.39 -7.43
CA LEU A 211 -18.99 -1.67 -6.73
C LEU A 211 -18.09 -2.65 -7.49
N ALA A 212 -17.70 -2.40 -8.74
CA ALA A 212 -16.86 -3.32 -9.49
C ALA A 212 -15.51 -3.56 -8.77
N GLY A 213 -15.15 -4.84 -8.65
CA GLY A 213 -13.93 -5.31 -7.99
C GLY A 213 -12.67 -5.13 -8.83
N ARG A 214 -12.79 -4.51 -10.01
CA ARG A 214 -11.71 -4.24 -10.96
C ARG A 214 -10.92 -5.51 -11.26
N PHE A 215 -11.65 -6.58 -11.58
CA PHE A 215 -11.07 -7.85 -11.97
C PHE A 215 -10.14 -7.66 -13.16
N ARG A 216 -8.98 -8.31 -13.08
CA ARG A 216 -8.00 -8.38 -14.17
C ARG A 216 -7.87 -9.83 -14.58
N THR A 217 -7.88 -10.09 -15.87
CA THR A 217 -7.67 -11.45 -16.37
C THR A 217 -6.22 -11.88 -16.14
N PRO A 218 -5.93 -13.19 -16.10
CA PRO A 218 -4.56 -13.70 -16.01
C PRO A 218 -3.64 -13.11 -17.08
N GLU A 219 -4.14 -12.89 -18.30
CA GLU A 219 -3.40 -12.32 -19.42
C GLU A 219 -3.03 -10.86 -19.14
N GLN A 220 -3.95 -10.08 -18.58
CA GLN A 220 -3.69 -8.69 -18.17
C GLN A 220 -2.65 -8.62 -17.06
N LEU A 221 -2.70 -9.53 -16.08
CA LEU A 221 -1.70 -9.61 -15.01
C LEU A 221 -0.32 -10.01 -15.58
N ALA A 222 -0.27 -10.97 -16.50
CA ALA A 222 0.96 -11.38 -17.15
C ALA A 222 1.57 -10.25 -18.00
N ALA A 223 0.74 -9.46 -18.69
CA ALA A 223 1.21 -8.29 -19.45
C ALA A 223 1.83 -7.24 -18.53
N ILE A 224 1.20 -6.91 -17.41
CA ILE A 224 1.74 -5.97 -16.41
C ILE A 224 3.06 -6.49 -15.84
N ALA A 225 3.15 -7.79 -15.55
CA ALA A 225 4.37 -8.40 -15.04
C ALA A 225 5.53 -8.31 -16.04
N ARG A 226 5.28 -8.60 -17.32
CA ARG A 226 6.29 -8.46 -18.40
C ARG A 226 6.74 -7.02 -18.55
N GLU A 227 5.82 -6.06 -18.59
CA GLU A 227 6.17 -4.64 -18.68
C GLU A 227 7.02 -4.17 -17.49
N GLU A 228 6.73 -4.66 -16.28
CA GLU A 228 7.53 -4.33 -15.10
C GLU A 228 8.91 -5.00 -15.09
N GLU A 229 9.01 -6.22 -15.63
CA GLU A 229 10.27 -6.92 -15.84
C GLU A 229 11.13 -6.18 -16.87
N GLU A 230 10.56 -5.79 -18.01
CA GLU A 230 11.22 -4.98 -19.03
C GLU A 230 11.67 -3.63 -18.47
N ARG A 231 10.81 -2.93 -17.70
CA ARG A 231 11.21 -1.69 -16.99
C ARG A 231 12.35 -1.94 -16.02
N ARG A 232 12.34 -3.05 -15.29
CA ARG A 232 13.41 -3.40 -14.36
C ARG A 232 14.71 -3.70 -15.09
N ALA A 233 14.66 -4.47 -16.16
CA ALA A 233 15.80 -4.79 -17.01
C ALA A 233 16.39 -3.51 -17.62
N ALA A 234 15.55 -2.60 -18.11
CA ALA A 234 15.98 -1.29 -18.64
C ALA A 234 16.66 -0.44 -17.55
N ARG A 235 16.10 -0.39 -16.33
CA ARG A 235 16.73 0.32 -15.19
C ARG A 235 18.08 -0.31 -14.80
N GLN A 236 18.20 -1.62 -14.83
CA GLN A 236 19.44 -2.34 -14.53
C GLN A 236 20.49 -2.12 -15.62
N ALA A 237 20.11 -2.19 -16.89
CA ALA A 237 20.99 -1.90 -18.02
C ALA A 237 21.49 -0.45 -17.98
N ALA A 238 20.61 0.50 -17.71
CA ALA A 238 20.98 1.90 -17.53
C ALA A 238 21.92 2.12 -16.33
N ALA A 239 21.74 1.38 -15.24
CA ALA A 239 22.64 1.43 -14.08
C ALA A 239 24.00 0.77 -14.34
N ALA A 240 24.07 -0.19 -15.26
CA ALA A 240 25.29 -0.89 -15.65
C ALA A 240 26.11 -0.14 -16.71
N ALA A 241 25.49 0.77 -17.46
CA ALA A 241 26.19 1.60 -18.44
C ALA A 241 27.15 2.59 -17.75
N GLU A 242 28.40 2.64 -18.22
CA GLU A 242 29.35 3.63 -17.73
C GLU A 242 28.91 5.05 -18.14
N PRO A 243 28.91 6.03 -17.21
CA PRO A 243 28.63 7.42 -17.54
C PRO A 243 29.60 7.98 -18.57
N THR A 244 29.08 8.70 -19.56
CA THR A 244 29.84 9.47 -20.55
C THR A 244 29.68 10.96 -20.26
N PRO A 245 30.56 11.84 -20.76
CA PRO A 245 30.39 13.29 -20.60
C PRO A 245 29.02 13.79 -21.08
N GLU A 246 28.49 13.22 -22.16
CA GLU A 246 27.18 13.56 -22.73
C GLU A 246 26.04 13.11 -21.82
N SER A 247 26.07 11.86 -21.33
CA SER A 247 25.04 11.36 -20.42
C SER A 247 25.07 12.07 -19.06
N TRP A 248 26.25 12.52 -18.61
CA TRP A 248 26.40 13.38 -17.45
C TRP A 248 25.79 14.77 -17.65
N ALA A 249 26.04 15.40 -18.80
CA ALA A 249 25.44 16.69 -19.13
C ALA A 249 23.91 16.60 -19.22
N ALA A 250 23.39 15.54 -19.86
CA ALA A 250 21.96 15.27 -19.94
C ALA A 250 21.33 15.00 -18.56
N TRP A 251 22.03 14.28 -17.68
CA TRP A 251 21.58 14.10 -16.29
C TRP A 251 21.54 15.45 -15.54
N LYS A 252 22.58 16.29 -15.68
CA LYS A 252 22.64 17.61 -15.03
C LYS A 252 21.52 18.56 -15.45
N SER A 253 21.05 18.49 -16.70
CA SER A 253 19.92 19.31 -17.16
C SER A 253 18.55 18.83 -16.62
N GLY A 254 18.45 17.56 -16.24
CA GLY A 254 17.21 16.96 -15.72
C GLY A 254 17.04 17.03 -14.20
N VAL A 255 18.06 17.44 -13.43
CA VAL A 255 18.00 17.48 -11.96
C VAL A 255 17.56 18.84 -11.41
N SER A 256 17.10 18.85 -10.16
CA SER A 256 16.70 20.09 -9.48
C SER A 256 17.87 21.09 -9.35
N PRO A 257 17.62 22.41 -9.32
CA PRO A 257 18.67 23.42 -9.15
C PRO A 257 19.51 23.25 -7.87
N ALA A 258 18.92 22.72 -6.80
CA ALA A 258 19.64 22.46 -5.55
C ALA A 258 20.63 21.29 -5.69
N LEU A 259 20.24 20.22 -6.39
CA LEU A 259 21.12 19.09 -6.67
C LEU A 259 22.22 19.49 -7.64
N LEU A 260 21.90 20.26 -8.69
CA LEU A 260 22.87 20.77 -9.64
C LEU A 260 24.00 21.55 -8.95
N ARG A 261 23.66 22.53 -8.10
CA ARG A 261 24.67 23.30 -7.34
C ARG A 261 25.56 22.42 -6.46
N HIS A 262 24.98 21.39 -5.84
CA HIS A 262 25.73 20.45 -5.00
C HIS A 262 26.69 19.60 -5.85
N THR A 263 26.21 19.11 -6.99
CA THR A 263 27.02 18.38 -7.96
C THR A 263 28.19 19.23 -8.46
N GLU A 264 27.94 20.47 -8.88
CA GLU A 264 28.96 21.40 -9.36
C GLU A 264 29.98 21.74 -8.26
N ALA A 265 29.54 21.87 -7.00
CA ALA A 265 30.44 22.07 -5.87
C ALA A 265 31.40 20.88 -5.67
N VAL A 266 30.93 19.64 -5.87
CA VAL A 266 31.79 18.43 -5.79
C VAL A 266 32.71 18.33 -7.00
N GLU A 267 32.17 18.54 -8.21
CA GLU A 267 32.91 18.48 -9.49
C GLU A 267 34.02 19.53 -9.55
N GLY A 268 33.74 20.76 -9.10
CA GLY A 268 34.67 21.88 -9.10
C GLY A 268 35.58 21.98 -7.87
N CYS A 269 35.50 21.05 -6.91
CA CYS A 269 36.26 21.16 -5.67
C CYS A 269 37.77 20.98 -5.90
N GLY A 270 38.53 22.08 -5.90
CA GLY A 270 39.98 22.09 -6.13
C GLY A 270 40.82 21.34 -5.09
N LEU A 271 40.27 21.08 -3.90
CA LEU A 271 40.88 20.29 -2.84
C LEU A 271 40.62 18.78 -2.99
N CYS A 272 39.42 18.39 -3.44
CA CYS A 272 39.07 16.98 -3.62
C CYS A 272 39.59 16.41 -4.94
N ARG A 273 39.64 17.22 -6.02
CA ARG A 273 40.10 16.84 -7.38
C ARG A 273 39.58 15.47 -7.81
N LEU A 274 38.26 15.23 -7.64
CA LEU A 274 37.67 13.94 -7.93
C LEU A 274 37.59 13.74 -9.45
N PRO A 275 38.08 12.61 -9.99
CA PRO A 275 37.98 12.35 -11.41
C PRO A 275 36.54 12.13 -11.83
N PHE A 276 36.22 12.45 -13.09
CA PHE A 276 34.90 12.24 -13.70
C PHE A 276 34.35 10.83 -13.46
N ALA A 277 35.20 9.81 -13.69
CA ALA A 277 34.89 8.39 -13.49
C ALA A 277 34.51 8.02 -12.04
N ARG A 278 34.68 8.93 -11.08
CA ARG A 278 34.24 8.77 -9.69
C ARG A 278 33.03 9.63 -9.35
N VAL A 279 32.93 10.84 -9.91
CA VAL A 279 31.84 11.77 -9.62
C VAL A 279 30.57 11.34 -10.34
N ALA A 280 30.62 11.15 -11.66
CA ALA A 280 29.42 10.89 -12.46
C ALA A 280 28.69 9.61 -12.02
N PRO A 281 29.36 8.44 -11.84
CA PRO A 281 28.65 7.25 -11.37
C PRO A 281 28.07 7.42 -9.96
N ALA A 282 28.74 8.13 -9.06
CA ALA A 282 28.24 8.31 -7.70
C ALA A 282 26.94 9.13 -7.62
N PHE A 283 26.72 10.02 -8.58
CA PHE A 283 25.49 10.83 -8.67
C PHE A 283 24.40 10.18 -9.53
N MET A 284 24.79 9.51 -10.61
CA MET A 284 23.87 8.88 -11.56
C MET A 284 23.38 7.51 -11.08
N SER A 285 24.21 6.78 -10.34
CA SER A 285 23.83 5.50 -9.75
C SER A 285 23.23 5.73 -8.36
N GLY A 286 22.10 5.07 -8.08
CA GLY A 286 21.55 5.03 -6.71
C GLY A 286 22.54 4.36 -5.73
N PRO A 287 22.47 4.67 -4.43
CA PRO A 287 23.33 4.06 -3.43
C PRO A 287 23.12 2.55 -3.47
N SER A 288 24.22 1.82 -3.63
CA SER A 288 24.20 0.38 -3.42
C SER A 288 23.86 0.13 -1.94
N PRO A 289 22.82 -0.65 -1.62
CA PRO A 289 22.56 -1.03 -0.24
C PRO A 289 23.81 -1.71 0.30
N LEU A 290 24.36 -1.18 1.39
CA LEU A 290 25.45 -1.84 2.10
C LEU A 290 24.81 -2.89 3.01
N PRO A 291 25.02 -4.19 2.76
CA PRO A 291 24.71 -5.18 3.79
C PRO A 291 25.56 -4.85 5.02
N ALA A 292 24.95 -4.91 6.20
CA ALA A 292 25.65 -4.85 7.48
C ALA A 292 25.79 -6.31 7.98
N PRO A 293 26.84 -7.04 7.57
CA PRO A 293 27.06 -8.38 8.09
C PRO A 293 27.29 -8.32 9.59
N ARG A 294 26.91 -9.38 10.30
CA ARG A 294 27.00 -9.46 11.77
C ARG A 294 28.39 -9.10 12.30
N ALA A 295 29.45 -9.57 11.61
CA ALA A 295 30.84 -9.24 11.94
C ALA A 295 31.15 -7.73 11.95
N ALA A 296 30.48 -6.93 11.11
CA ALA A 296 30.66 -5.49 11.09
C ALA A 296 29.98 -4.79 12.28
N LEU A 297 28.90 -5.37 12.82
CA LEU A 297 28.25 -4.89 14.05
C LEU A 297 29.10 -5.21 15.28
N ASP A 298 29.65 -6.42 15.36
CA ASP A 298 30.55 -6.81 16.46
C ASP A 298 31.82 -5.93 16.49
N ALA A 299 32.41 -5.67 15.31
CA ALA A 299 33.54 -4.76 15.18
C ALA A 299 33.19 -3.31 15.52
N TYR A 300 31.93 -2.89 15.34
CA TYR A 300 31.47 -1.55 15.67
C TYR A 300 31.44 -1.31 17.19
N GLU A 301 31.01 -2.29 17.99
CA GLU A 301 31.00 -2.15 19.45
C GLU A 301 32.42 -1.93 20.00
N THR A 302 33.38 -2.74 19.52
CA THR A 302 34.80 -2.60 19.87
C THR A 302 35.35 -1.23 19.45
N TRP A 303 35.02 -0.79 18.22
CA TRP A 303 35.45 0.50 17.71
C TRP A 303 34.86 1.66 18.54
N ARG A 304 33.57 1.58 18.90
CA ARG A 304 32.87 2.64 19.64
C ARG A 304 33.44 2.85 21.03
N ALA A 305 33.81 1.78 21.73
CA ALA A 305 34.44 1.86 23.05
C ALA A 305 35.76 2.66 23.01
N ALA A 306 36.50 2.58 21.90
CA ALA A 306 37.74 3.33 21.71
C ALA A 306 37.54 4.78 21.21
N HIS A 307 36.31 5.18 20.83
CA HIS A 307 36.02 6.51 20.27
C HIS A 307 34.75 7.11 20.90
N PRO A 308 34.75 7.42 22.22
CA PRO A 308 33.56 7.90 22.93
C PRO A 308 33.02 9.22 22.36
N ASP A 309 33.89 10.10 21.86
CA ASP A 309 33.53 11.42 21.33
C ASP A 309 33.28 11.44 19.81
N CYS A 310 33.21 10.27 19.16
CA CYS A 310 33.15 10.16 17.71
C CYS A 310 32.01 10.98 17.05
N GLY A 311 30.87 11.13 17.73
CA GLY A 311 29.75 11.92 17.22
C GLY A 311 30.05 13.41 17.14
N ARG A 312 30.62 13.97 18.22
CA ARG A 312 31.00 15.39 18.29
C ARG A 312 32.12 15.70 17.31
N GLU A 313 33.16 14.86 17.27
CA GLU A 313 34.28 15.00 16.35
C GLU A 313 33.83 14.94 14.89
N ALA A 314 32.95 13.98 14.55
CA ALA A 314 32.43 13.86 13.20
C ALA A 314 31.61 15.08 12.78
N ALA A 315 30.74 15.61 13.65
CA ALA A 315 29.97 16.80 13.36
C ALA A 315 30.88 18.02 13.11
N LEU A 316 31.84 18.28 14.00
CA LEU A 316 32.84 19.35 13.84
C LEU A 316 33.62 19.20 12.52
N PHE A 317 34.06 17.98 12.20
CA PHE A 317 34.74 17.70 10.94
C PHE A 317 33.87 18.07 9.74
N THR A 318 32.57 17.71 9.73
CA THR A 318 31.70 18.07 8.60
C THR A 318 31.53 19.58 8.43
N VAL A 319 31.57 20.37 9.51
CA VAL A 319 31.54 21.84 9.44
C VAL A 319 32.81 22.37 8.79
N GLY A 320 33.99 21.99 9.31
CA GLY A 320 35.27 22.43 8.78
C GLY A 320 35.46 22.00 7.32
N PHE A 321 35.15 20.73 7.02
CA PHE A 321 35.22 20.20 5.67
C PHE A 321 34.33 21.00 4.71
N ARG A 322 33.09 21.33 5.10
CA ARG A 322 32.21 22.10 4.21
C ARG A 322 32.67 23.54 4.02
N ALA A 323 33.25 24.16 5.04
CA ALA A 323 33.80 25.51 4.94
C ALA A 323 34.95 25.59 3.93
N GLU A 324 35.81 24.56 3.89
CA GLU A 324 36.95 24.50 2.98
C GLU A 324 36.57 24.00 1.57
N HIS A 325 35.66 23.04 1.48
CA HIS A 325 35.37 22.32 0.24
C HIS A 325 34.09 22.79 -0.48
N GLY A 326 33.19 23.51 0.20
CA GLY A 326 31.88 23.90 -0.33
C GLY A 326 30.82 22.79 -0.35
N HIS A 327 31.20 21.54 -0.08
CA HIS A 327 30.33 20.36 -0.02
C HIS A 327 30.62 19.51 1.23
N GLY A 328 29.76 18.53 1.54
CA GLY A 328 29.99 17.62 2.67
C GLY A 328 30.98 16.50 2.33
N PRO A 329 31.60 15.84 3.31
CA PRO A 329 32.49 14.71 3.03
C PRO A 329 31.69 13.45 2.63
N SER A 330 32.33 12.57 1.87
CA SER A 330 31.90 11.16 1.76
C SER A 330 32.23 10.39 3.05
N TYR A 331 31.66 9.19 3.22
CA TYR A 331 31.95 8.34 4.39
C TYR A 331 33.46 8.04 4.50
N SER A 332 34.12 7.83 3.35
CA SER A 332 35.56 7.60 3.31
C SER A 332 36.38 8.84 3.66
N GLN A 333 35.96 10.03 3.26
CA GLN A 333 36.66 11.28 3.59
C GLN A 333 36.52 11.60 5.07
N LEU A 334 35.32 11.42 5.64
CA LEU A 334 35.07 11.56 7.08
C LEU A 334 36.01 10.65 7.89
N CYS A 335 35.96 9.34 7.63
CA CYS A 335 36.76 8.36 8.38
C CYS A 335 38.27 8.62 8.22
N LYS A 336 38.71 9.00 7.00
CA LYS A 336 40.11 9.34 6.74
C LYS A 336 40.54 10.60 7.49
N GLY A 337 39.71 11.65 7.47
CA GLY A 337 39.98 12.93 8.11
C GLY A 337 40.07 12.82 9.64
N LEU A 338 39.21 12.01 10.24
CA LEU A 338 39.23 11.69 11.67
C LEU A 338 40.27 10.63 12.05
N ARG A 339 41.11 10.21 11.10
CA ARG A 339 42.18 9.23 11.31
C ARG A 339 41.70 7.88 11.86
N TRP A 340 40.45 7.50 11.57
CA TRP A 340 39.92 6.17 11.83
C TRP A 340 40.49 5.17 10.79
N LYS A 341 41.79 4.88 10.92
CA LYS A 341 42.57 4.12 9.92
C LYS A 341 42.13 2.65 9.88
N LYS A 342 42.28 2.04 8.70
CA LYS A 342 42.08 0.60 8.41
C LYS A 342 40.66 0.05 8.65
N LEU A 343 39.62 0.90 8.64
CA LEU A 343 38.24 0.43 8.70
C LEU A 343 37.78 -0.19 7.36
N GLY A 344 37.21 -1.40 7.43
CA GLY A 344 36.52 -2.03 6.30
C GLY A 344 35.37 -1.16 5.76
N ARG A 345 34.95 -1.39 4.51
CA ARG A 345 33.84 -0.63 3.89
C ARG A 345 32.54 -0.75 4.69
N GLU A 346 32.24 -1.96 5.16
CA GLU A 346 31.03 -2.28 5.92
C GLU A 346 31.03 -1.57 7.28
N LEU A 347 32.12 -1.67 8.04
CA LEU A 347 32.27 -0.99 9.33
C LEU A 347 32.16 0.53 9.20
N ARG A 348 32.75 1.14 8.16
CA ARG A 348 32.54 2.58 7.88
C ARG A 348 31.07 2.90 7.62
N GLY A 349 30.36 2.03 6.89
CA GLY A 349 28.93 2.15 6.68
C GLY A 349 28.17 2.14 8.00
N VAL A 350 28.40 1.13 8.84
CA VAL A 350 27.78 0.99 10.17
C VAL A 350 28.03 2.23 11.02
N ILE A 351 29.28 2.68 11.14
CA ILE A 351 29.64 3.87 11.94
C ILE A 351 28.84 5.09 11.48
N VAL A 352 28.86 5.41 10.19
CA VAL A 352 28.18 6.62 9.69
C VAL A 352 26.66 6.50 9.80
N HIS A 353 26.09 5.32 9.55
CA HIS A 353 24.65 5.10 9.73
C HIS A 353 24.23 5.25 11.19
N THR A 354 25.02 4.75 12.15
CA THR A 354 24.73 4.95 13.57
C THR A 354 24.85 6.41 13.97
N LEU A 355 25.87 7.14 13.49
CA LEU A 355 25.98 8.58 13.74
C LEU A 355 24.82 9.40 13.15
N ILE A 356 24.25 8.95 12.03
CA ILE A 356 23.03 9.55 11.46
C ILE A 356 21.80 9.20 12.33
N ALA A 357 21.67 7.94 12.75
CA ALA A 357 20.56 7.49 13.59
C ALA A 357 20.53 8.21 14.95
N GLU A 358 21.69 8.46 15.53
CA GLU A 358 21.87 9.22 16.78
C GLU A 358 21.73 10.74 16.59
N GLY A 359 21.57 11.20 15.35
CA GLY A 359 21.37 12.60 15.02
C GLY A 359 22.63 13.46 15.12
N TRP A 360 23.81 12.88 15.26
CA TRP A 360 25.09 13.60 15.19
C TRP A 360 25.37 14.10 13.78
N LEU A 361 25.06 13.25 12.79
CA LEU A 361 25.17 13.58 11.37
C LEU A 361 23.79 13.53 10.71
N THR A 362 23.69 14.12 9.52
CA THR A 362 22.60 13.87 8.57
C THR A 362 23.17 13.84 7.17
N SER A 363 22.48 13.15 6.26
CA SER A 363 22.76 13.14 4.82
C SER A 363 21.47 13.44 4.05
N THR A 364 21.56 13.58 2.73
CA THR A 364 20.40 13.61 1.85
C THR A 364 20.47 12.37 0.93
N PRO A 365 20.04 11.17 1.36
CA PRO A 365 20.00 10.02 0.46
C PRO A 365 19.10 10.30 -0.75
N PRO A 366 19.44 9.84 -1.97
CA PRO A 366 20.60 9.05 -2.37
C PRO A 366 21.91 9.84 -2.64
N VAL A 367 21.93 11.15 -2.39
CA VAL A 367 22.95 12.07 -2.89
C VAL A 367 24.29 11.91 -2.15
N PRO A 368 25.41 11.65 -2.86
CA PRO A 368 26.74 11.49 -2.26
C PRO A 368 27.33 12.83 -1.80
N TRP A 369 28.35 12.79 -0.92
CA TRP A 369 29.05 13.97 -0.37
C TRP A 369 28.14 14.97 0.38
N THR A 370 27.09 14.48 1.04
CA THR A 370 26.09 15.34 1.71
C THR A 370 26.16 15.32 3.24
N LEU A 371 27.16 14.66 3.84
CA LEU A 371 27.28 14.61 5.30
C LEU A 371 27.41 16.02 5.88
N ARG A 372 26.58 16.31 6.88
CA ARG A 372 26.54 17.59 7.60
C ARG A 372 26.10 17.37 9.05
N PRO A 373 26.24 18.37 9.93
CA PRO A 373 25.77 18.26 11.31
C PRO A 373 24.28 17.94 11.38
N GLY A 374 23.93 17.00 12.26
CA GLY A 374 22.54 16.62 12.54
C GLY A 374 21.96 17.40 13.72
N LYS A 375 20.74 17.02 14.13
CA LYS A 375 19.99 17.68 15.22
C LYS A 375 20.73 17.67 16.56
N THR A 376 21.42 16.59 16.89
CA THR A 376 22.15 16.42 18.16
C THR A 376 23.37 17.34 18.18
N ALA A 377 24.08 17.45 17.05
CA ALA A 377 25.18 18.40 16.89
C ALA A 377 24.70 19.86 17.00
N HIS A 378 23.57 20.20 16.36
CA HIS A 378 22.98 21.53 16.45
C HIS A 378 22.61 21.92 17.88
N ALA A 379 22.04 20.99 18.67
CA ALA A 379 21.72 21.22 20.07
C ALA A 379 22.97 21.53 20.92
N GLN A 380 24.15 21.12 20.48
CA GLN A 380 25.44 21.41 21.10
C GLN A 380 26.16 22.61 20.46
N GLY A 381 25.45 23.41 19.65
CA GLY A 381 26.01 24.59 18.99
C GLY A 381 26.87 24.31 17.75
N ILE A 382 26.98 23.05 17.31
CA ILE A 382 27.76 22.67 16.13
C ILE A 382 26.85 22.74 14.90
N SER A 383 26.89 23.87 14.19
CA SER A 383 26.06 24.12 13.01
C SER A 383 26.86 24.68 11.84
N LEU A 384 26.28 24.61 10.64
CA LEU A 384 26.88 25.23 9.47
C LEU A 384 26.74 26.76 9.51
N PRO A 385 27.71 27.52 8.95
CA PRO A 385 27.59 28.97 8.81
C PRO A 385 26.28 29.35 8.10
N GLY A 386 25.51 30.26 8.71
CA GLY A 386 24.21 30.70 8.20
C GLY A 386 22.98 29.92 8.69
N GLN A 387 23.15 28.75 9.33
CA GLN A 387 22.03 28.01 9.95
C GLN A 387 21.80 28.39 11.42
N ALA A 388 22.84 28.81 12.14
CA ALA A 388 22.74 29.26 13.54
C ALA A 388 21.76 30.44 13.74
N VAL A 389 21.62 31.31 12.73
CA VAL A 389 20.78 32.53 12.80
C VAL A 389 19.28 32.22 12.73
N ARG A 390 18.89 31.02 12.27
CA ARG A 390 17.47 30.63 12.11
C ARG A 390 16.87 29.90 13.30
N ALA A 391 17.69 29.39 14.24
CA ALA A 391 17.22 28.64 15.40
C ALA A 391 16.88 29.53 16.61
N VAL A 392 17.15 30.83 16.52
CA VAL A 392 16.89 31.85 17.58
C VAL A 392 15.75 32.79 17.18
N ARG A 393 14.89 32.39 16.24
CA ARG A 393 13.66 33.11 15.88
C ARG A 393 12.44 32.23 16.03
#